data_AF-A0A1A3KPY7-F1
#
_entry.id   AF-A0A1A3KPY7-F1
#
_cell.length_a   1.000
_cell.length_b   1.000
_cell.length_c   1.000
_cell.angle_alpha   90.00
_cell.angle_beta   90.00
_cell.angle_gamma   90.00
#
_symmetry.space_group_name_H-M   'P 1'
#
loop_
_entity.id
_entity.type
_entity.pdbx_description
1 polymer ?
#
loop_
_entity_poly.entity_id
_entity_poly.type
_entity_poly.pdbx_seq_one_letter_code
_entity_poly.pdbx_strand_id
1 'polypeptide(L)'
;MGASDAGVWDDTPETDETIVWPKKAFDSRKLRSDRVYRELQKRYRFECANRWQADGSVGDPCVRCGEPIDYQLKFPHPLSWSLEHLTPDPALFLSKNNWGSSHFGCNSVAGQTQVDTGDIGTPSKAW
;
A
#
# COMPACT_ATOMS: atom_id res chain seq x y z
N MET A 1 -43.55 -10.20 -31.12
CA MET A 1 -44.24 -10.28 -29.81
C MET A 1 -43.87 -11.63 -29.22
N GLY A 2 -43.14 -11.81 -28.13
CA GLY A 2 -42.40 -10.97 -27.20
C GLY A 2 -41.77 -11.99 -26.23
N ALA A 3 -40.45 -11.98 -26.07
CA ALA A 3 -39.81 -12.74 -24.98
C ALA A 3 -39.47 -11.68 -23.93
N SER A 4 -40.30 -11.67 -22.88
CA SER A 4 -40.19 -10.75 -21.75
C SER A 4 -38.89 -10.98 -21.00
N ASP A 5 -38.17 -9.88 -20.77
CA ASP A 5 -37.11 -9.74 -19.80
C ASP A 5 -37.51 -10.40 -18.48
N ALA A 6 -36.83 -11.49 -18.13
CA ALA A 6 -36.87 -12.03 -16.79
C ALA A 6 -36.13 -11.05 -15.89
N GLY A 7 -36.89 -10.13 -15.29
CA GLY A 7 -36.44 -9.26 -14.22
C GLY A 7 -35.80 -10.12 -13.13
N VAL A 8 -34.49 -9.98 -12.99
CA VAL A 8 -33.78 -10.30 -11.76
C VAL A 8 -34.26 -9.26 -10.76
N TRP A 9 -35.27 -9.63 -9.98
CA TRP A 9 -35.73 -8.83 -8.87
C TRP A 9 -34.58 -8.78 -7.86
N ASP A 10 -34.11 -7.56 -7.60
CA ASP A 10 -33.18 -7.23 -6.53
C ASP A 10 -33.90 -7.45 -5.20
N ASP A 11 -33.82 -8.68 -4.69
CA ASP A 11 -34.36 -9.08 -3.38
C ASP A 11 -33.52 -8.52 -2.21
N THR A 12 -32.82 -7.39 -2.40
CA THR A 12 -32.19 -6.67 -1.29
C THR A 12 -33.27 -5.87 -0.56
N PRO A 13 -33.64 -6.20 0.69
CA PRO A 13 -34.58 -5.38 1.44
C PRO A 13 -33.99 -3.97 1.61
N GLU A 14 -34.70 -2.95 1.10
CA GLU A 14 -34.29 -1.54 1.06
C GLU A 14 -34.05 -0.88 2.44
N THR A 15 -34.11 -1.62 3.55
CA THR A 15 -34.07 -1.05 4.90
C THR A 15 -33.33 -1.93 5.91
N ASP A 16 -32.17 -2.51 5.56
CA ASP A 16 -31.28 -3.02 6.61
C ASP A 16 -30.61 -1.82 7.34
N GLU A 17 -31.33 -1.31 8.33
CA GLU A 17 -30.91 -0.20 9.21
C GLU A 17 -29.68 -0.55 10.07
N THR A 18 -29.18 -1.79 10.02
CA THR A 18 -27.96 -2.18 10.74
C THR A 18 -26.67 -1.77 10.02
N ILE A 19 -26.76 -1.33 8.76
CA ILE A 19 -25.59 -0.83 8.01
C ILE A 19 -25.25 0.59 8.49
N VAL A 20 -24.39 0.66 9.51
CA VAL A 20 -23.78 1.92 9.96
C VAL A 20 -22.73 2.36 8.93
N TRP A 21 -23.14 3.18 7.97
CA TRP A 21 -22.20 3.86 7.08
C TRP A 21 -21.33 4.83 7.90
N PRO A 22 -19.98 4.76 7.80
CA PRO A 22 -19.12 5.67 8.52
C PRO A 22 -19.41 7.12 8.09
N LYS A 23 -19.72 7.99 9.06
CA LYS A 23 -20.22 9.36 8.83
C LYS A 23 -19.27 10.26 8.02
N LYS A 24 -17.99 9.91 7.92
CA LYS A 24 -17.02 10.53 6.98
C LYS A 24 -16.01 9.47 6.54
N ALA A 25 -15.78 9.36 5.22
CA ALA A 25 -14.71 8.55 4.68
C ALA A 25 -13.33 9.11 5.10
N PHE A 26 -12.35 8.22 5.30
CA PHE A 26 -10.97 8.62 5.58
C PHE A 26 -10.37 9.36 4.37
N ASP A 27 -10.03 10.64 4.56
CA ASP A 27 -9.42 11.46 3.51
C ASP A 27 -7.89 11.28 3.52
N SER A 28 -7.45 10.19 2.88
CA SER A 28 -6.03 9.89 2.69
C SER A 28 -5.30 10.96 1.88
N ARG A 29 -5.99 11.71 1.01
CA ARG A 29 -5.39 12.78 0.20
C ARG A 29 -5.01 13.96 1.08
N LYS A 30 -5.91 14.40 1.97
CA LYS A 30 -5.62 15.44 2.95
C LYS A 30 -4.46 15.05 3.84
N LEU A 31 -4.43 13.80 4.32
CA LEU A 31 -3.35 13.34 5.18
C LEU A 31 -1.99 13.27 4.44
N ARG A 32 -1.96 12.85 3.17
CA ARG A 32 -0.73 12.87 2.34
C ARG A 32 -0.22 14.28 2.06
N SER A 33 -1.11 15.28 2.07
CA SER A 33 -0.73 16.69 1.92
C SER A 33 -0.22 17.32 3.21
N ASP A 34 -0.42 16.65 4.35
CA ASP A 34 0.01 17.15 5.66
C ASP A 34 1.54 17.24 5.76
N ARG A 35 2.01 18.28 6.46
CA ARG A 35 3.45 18.53 6.63
C ARG A 35 4.15 17.39 7.38
N VAL A 36 3.51 16.85 8.42
CA VAL A 36 4.07 15.76 9.23
C VAL A 36 4.25 14.52 8.38
N TYR A 37 3.25 14.17 7.58
CA TYR A 37 3.34 13.04 6.64
C TYR A 37 4.52 13.21 5.67
N ARG A 38 4.64 14.38 5.05
CA ARG A 38 5.71 14.65 4.07
C ARG A 38 7.10 14.59 4.70
N GLU A 39 7.25 15.07 5.93
CA GLU A 39 8.52 15.03 6.65
C GLU A 39 8.90 13.59 7.02
N LEU A 40 7.95 12.83 7.57
CA LEU A 40 8.16 11.42 7.89
C LEU A 40 8.46 10.60 6.64
N GLN A 41 7.76 10.85 5.52
CA GLN A 41 8.02 10.20 4.24
C GLN A 41 9.44 10.47 3.74
N LYS A 42 9.90 11.73 3.78
CA LYS A 42 11.26 12.09 3.38
C LYS A 42 12.31 11.40 4.24
N ARG A 43 12.10 11.41 5.56
CA ARG A 43 12.99 10.75 6.50
C ARG A 43 13.05 9.24 6.25
N TYR A 44 11.89 8.61 6.06
CA TYR A 44 11.81 7.18 5.77
C TYR A 44 12.50 6.83 4.44
N ARG A 45 12.30 7.63 3.38
CA ARG A 45 13.03 7.47 2.11
C ARG A 45 14.55 7.53 2.31
N PHE A 46 15.03 8.47 3.13
CA PHE A 46 16.45 8.58 3.45
C PHE A 46 16.96 7.36 4.21
N GLU A 47 16.22 6.87 5.20
CA GLU A 47 16.54 5.65 5.95
C GLU A 47 16.61 4.44 5.02
N CYS A 48 15.65 4.26 4.12
CA CYS A 48 15.63 3.19 3.12
C CYS A 48 16.81 3.27 2.14
N ALA A 49 17.11 4.46 1.61
CA ALA A 49 18.18 4.67 0.64
C ALA A 49 19.58 4.35 1.18
N ASN A 50 19.76 4.42 2.51
CA ASN A 50 21.05 4.22 3.17
C ASN A 50 21.13 2.89 3.96
N ARG A 51 20.11 2.03 3.87
CA ARG A 51 20.12 0.75 4.58
C ARG A 51 21.07 -0.24 3.90
N TRP A 52 21.96 -0.85 4.68
CA TRP A 52 22.77 -1.97 4.26
C TRP A 52 21.95 -3.26 4.30
N GLN A 53 22.02 -4.03 3.22
CA GLN A 53 21.38 -5.34 3.10
C GLN A 53 22.35 -6.47 3.40
N ALA A 54 21.82 -7.67 3.62
CA ALA A 54 22.61 -8.85 3.97
C ALA A 54 23.57 -9.30 2.84
N ASP A 55 23.24 -8.98 1.58
CA ASP A 55 24.07 -9.24 0.40
C ASP A 55 25.18 -8.20 0.18
N GLY A 56 25.28 -7.19 1.05
CA GLY A 56 26.23 -6.09 0.95
C GLY A 56 25.78 -4.94 0.04
N SER A 57 24.58 -5.00 -0.56
CA SER A 57 24.00 -3.89 -1.30
C SER A 57 23.50 -2.78 -0.36
N VAL A 58 23.30 -1.58 -0.92
CA VAL A 58 22.75 -0.41 -0.22
C VAL A 58 21.42 -0.02 -0.84
N GLY A 59 20.42 0.20 0.01
CA GLY A 59 19.07 0.55 -0.38
C GLY A 59 18.08 -0.55 -0.04
N ASP A 60 16.91 -0.20 0.50
CA ASP A 60 15.82 -1.18 0.65
C ASP A 60 15.30 -1.61 -0.72
N PRO A 61 15.14 -2.93 -0.96
CA PRO A 61 14.50 -3.45 -2.16
C PRO A 61 13.00 -3.14 -2.17
N CYS A 62 12.38 -3.32 -3.34
CA CYS A 62 10.96 -3.19 -3.50
C CYS A 62 10.22 -4.30 -2.74
N VAL A 63 9.32 -3.95 -1.81
CA VAL A 63 8.54 -4.92 -1.03
C VAL A 63 7.53 -5.70 -1.88
N ARG A 64 7.24 -5.24 -3.11
CA ARG A 64 6.28 -5.90 -4.02
C ARG A 64 6.93 -6.94 -4.92
N CYS A 65 8.13 -6.66 -5.45
CA CYS A 65 8.79 -7.54 -6.42
C CYS A 65 10.17 -8.05 -5.98
N GLY A 66 10.71 -7.57 -4.85
CA GLY A 66 12.03 -7.94 -4.34
C GLY A 66 13.22 -7.29 -5.05
N GLU A 67 13.01 -6.71 -6.23
CA GLU A 67 14.08 -6.08 -7.02
C GLU A 67 14.58 -4.77 -6.36
N PRO A 68 15.86 -4.41 -6.56
CA PRO A 68 16.43 -3.19 -6.02
C PRO A 68 15.76 -1.93 -6.60
N ILE A 69 15.74 -0.86 -5.80
CA ILE A 69 15.22 0.45 -6.20
C ILE A 69 16.38 1.41 -6.45
N ASP A 70 16.37 2.08 -7.61
CA ASP A 70 17.26 3.21 -7.84
C ASP A 70 16.69 4.48 -7.15
N TYR A 71 17.26 4.83 -6.00
CA TYR A 71 16.89 6.00 -5.21
C TYR A 71 17.34 7.33 -5.84
N GLN A 72 18.04 7.35 -6.98
CA GLN A 72 18.36 8.57 -7.71
C GLN A 72 17.27 8.94 -8.72
N LEU A 73 16.44 7.98 -9.13
CA LEU A 73 15.34 8.25 -10.04
C LEU A 73 14.30 9.18 -9.40
N LYS A 74 13.90 10.17 -10.20
CA LYS A 74 12.88 11.14 -9.82
C LYS A 74 11.49 10.60 -10.18
N PHE A 75 10.54 10.85 -9.29
CA PHE A 75 9.11 10.71 -9.62
C PHE A 75 8.75 11.57 -10.85
N PRO A 76 7.87 11.12 -11.76
CA PRO A 76 7.04 9.91 -11.72
C PRO A 76 7.61 8.72 -12.50
N HIS A 77 8.94 8.53 -12.55
CA HIS A 77 9.50 7.37 -13.26
C HIS A 77 8.98 6.04 -12.65
N PRO A 78 8.60 5.02 -13.44
CA PRO A 78 8.01 3.78 -12.90
C PRO A 78 8.94 3.03 -11.93
N LEU A 79 10.26 3.09 -12.15
CA LEU A 79 11.26 2.52 -11.25
C LEU A 79 11.72 3.47 -10.13
N SER A 80 11.14 4.68 -10.02
CA SER A 80 11.46 5.58 -8.91
C SER A 80 10.86 5.07 -7.61
N TRP A 81 11.45 5.47 -6.49
CA TRP A 81 10.97 5.14 -5.17
C TRP A 81 9.59 5.74 -4.86
N SER A 82 8.74 4.96 -4.20
CA SER A 82 7.47 5.39 -3.60
C SER A 82 7.27 4.73 -2.24
N LEU A 83 6.46 5.37 -1.39
CA LEU A 83 6.05 4.83 -0.10
C LEU A 83 4.83 3.93 -0.29
N GLU A 84 4.96 2.67 0.10
CA GLU A 84 3.89 1.67 0.13
C GLU A 84 3.30 1.57 1.54
N HIS A 85 1.98 1.44 1.65
CA HIS A 85 1.31 1.14 2.91
C HIS A 85 1.00 -0.37 2.93
N LEU A 86 1.64 -1.11 3.84
CA LEU A 86 1.57 -2.57 3.84
C LEU A 86 0.14 -3.10 4.07
N THR A 87 -0.59 -2.42 4.96
CA THR A 87 -2.00 -2.66 5.29
C THR A 87 -2.81 -1.38 5.02
N PRO A 88 -4.01 -1.48 4.41
CA PRO A 88 -4.89 -0.34 4.15
C PRO A 88 -5.66 0.13 5.40
N ASP A 89 -5.04 0.10 6.59
CA ASP A 89 -5.63 0.59 7.85
C ASP A 89 -5.35 2.09 8.03
N PRO A 90 -6.39 2.95 8.06
CA PRO A 90 -6.24 4.38 8.32
C PRO A 90 -5.52 4.73 9.63
N ALA A 91 -5.69 3.92 10.68
CA ALA A 91 -5.07 4.17 11.98
C ALA A 91 -3.53 4.02 11.92
N LEU A 92 -3.03 3.22 10.96
CA LEU A 92 -1.62 2.94 10.77
C LEU A 92 -0.97 3.81 9.69
N PHE A 93 -1.67 4.79 9.14
CA PHE A 93 -1.19 5.54 7.97
C PHE A 93 0.12 6.32 8.23
N LEU A 94 0.31 6.81 9.45
CA LEU A 94 1.54 7.49 9.90
C LEU A 94 2.54 6.54 10.58
N SER A 95 2.18 5.27 10.76
CA SER A 95 3.03 4.30 11.40
C SER A 95 4.13 3.83 10.44
N LYS A 96 5.39 4.08 10.79
CA LYS A 96 6.55 3.58 10.02
C LYS A 96 6.55 2.06 9.88
N ASN A 97 5.94 1.34 10.82
CA ASN A 97 5.85 -0.12 10.78
C ASN A 97 4.86 -0.61 9.71
N ASN A 98 3.98 0.27 9.23
CA ASN A 98 3.07 -0.01 8.12
C ASN A 98 3.62 0.51 6.79
N TRP A 99 4.88 0.93 6.73
CA TRP A 99 5.50 1.48 5.52
C TRP A 99 6.46 0.48 4.91
N GLY A 100 6.46 0.46 3.58
CA GLY A 100 7.41 -0.29 2.76
C GLY A 100 8.03 0.59 1.67
N SER A 101 9.20 0.17 1.19
CA SER A 101 9.84 0.75 0.01
C SER A 101 9.33 0.03 -1.24
N SER A 102 8.80 0.75 -2.23
CA SER A 102 8.33 0.13 -3.48
C SER A 102 8.67 0.99 -4.70
N HIS A 103 8.86 0.35 -5.86
CA HIS A 103 8.82 1.08 -7.13
C HIS A 103 7.46 1.76 -7.30
N PHE A 104 7.47 2.97 -7.86
CA PHE A 104 6.25 3.73 -8.14
C PHE A 104 5.30 2.98 -9.06
N GLY A 105 5.81 2.26 -10.06
CA GLY A 105 5.04 1.43 -10.96
C GLY A 105 4.34 0.28 -10.24
N CYS A 106 5.07 -0.48 -9.42
CA CYS A 106 4.51 -1.60 -8.64
C CYS A 106 3.39 -1.13 -7.70
N ASN A 107 3.63 -0.03 -6.98
CA ASN A 107 2.65 0.56 -6.06
C ASN A 107 1.40 1.07 -6.81
N SER A 108 1.61 1.72 -7.96
CA SER A 108 0.50 2.23 -8.79
C SER A 108 -0.41 1.13 -9.32
N VAL A 109 0.15 -0.04 -9.66
CA VAL A 109 -0.61 -1.21 -10.14
C VAL A 109 -1.33 -1.91 -8.99
N ALA A 110 -0.75 -1.98 -7.80
CA ALA A 110 -1.32 -2.73 -6.67
C ALA A 110 -2.59 -2.10 -6.08
N GLY A 111 -2.71 -0.77 -6.11
CA GLY A 111 -3.89 -0.07 -5.60
C GLY A 111 -4.10 -0.24 -4.09
N GLN A 112 -5.25 -0.79 -3.68
CA GLN A 112 -5.60 -1.03 -2.26
C GLN A 112 -5.27 -2.45 -1.78
N THR A 113 -4.56 -3.24 -2.59
CA THR A 113 -4.23 -4.62 -2.26
C THR A 113 -3.16 -4.67 -1.18
N GLN A 114 -3.36 -5.50 -0.15
CA GLN A 114 -2.36 -5.72 0.89
C GLN A 114 -1.04 -6.22 0.27
N VAL A 115 0.09 -5.91 0.89
CA VAL A 115 1.36 -6.57 0.54
C VAL A 115 1.34 -7.97 1.15
N ASP A 116 1.47 -8.99 0.31
CA ASP A 116 1.70 -10.36 0.78
C ASP A 116 3.15 -10.45 1.29
N THR A 117 3.35 -10.18 2.57
CA THR A 117 4.65 -10.40 3.27
C THR A 117 4.92 -11.88 3.56
N GLY A 118 4.19 -12.80 2.91
CA GLY A 118 4.22 -14.24 3.15
C GLY A 118 5.51 -14.95 2.74
N ASP A 119 6.44 -14.28 2.06
CA ASP A 119 7.72 -14.84 1.61
C ASP A 119 8.91 -14.48 2.52
N ILE A 120 8.65 -14.30 3.82
CA ILE A 120 9.73 -14.43 4.81
C ILE A 120 10.01 -15.93 4.89
N GLY A 121 11.02 -16.37 4.14
CA GLY A 121 11.37 -17.78 3.95
C GLY A 121 11.26 -18.61 5.23
N THR A 122 10.77 -19.84 5.07
CA THR A 122 10.60 -20.84 6.13
C THR A 122 11.74 -20.78 7.15
N PRO A 123 11.47 -20.56 8.45
CA PRO A 123 12.52 -20.59 9.46
C PRO A 123 13.24 -21.93 9.40
N SER A 124 14.56 -21.89 9.29
CA SER A 124 15.39 -23.08 9.05
C SER A 124 15.37 -24.10 10.19
N LYS A 125 14.78 -23.76 11.35
CA LYS A 125 14.54 -24.67 12.48
C LYS A 125 13.25 -24.35 13.21
N ALA A 126 12.52 -25.41 13.58
CA ALA A 126 11.55 -25.37 14.66
C ALA A 126 12.32 -25.41 16.00
N TRP A 127 12.00 -24.49 16.90
CA TRP A 127 12.43 -24.52 18.30
C TRP A 127 11.30 -25.08 19.16
#